data_AF-A0A6G1LCK4-F1
#
_entry.id   AF-A0A6G1LCK4-F1
#
_cell.length_a   1.000
_cell.length_b   1.000
_cell.length_c   1.000
_cell.angle_alpha   90.00
_cell.angle_beta   90.00
_cell.angle_gamma   90.00
#
_symmetry.space_group_name_H-M   'P 1'
#
loop_
_entity.id
_entity.type
_entity.pdbx_description
1 polymer ?
#
loop_
_entity_poly.entity_id
_entity_poly.type
_entity_poly.pdbx_seq_one_letter_code
_entity_poly.pdbx_strand_id
1 'polypeptide(L)'
;MEHSRQSSLAQPHGSHVCECCPKKPKQFESEEELRLHESEKQYTCAYCPNRFKNKNEAERHQNSLHLRRHSWSCAALAGVEAAFHTSPNGNGTDVCGYCGEEFSNPPQWDIRAEHLNQKHKFGECNLAKKFFRADHFRQHLKHSHAGTSGKWTNMLENACMKDEPPPEKRAATKRLPMDRAHQITQVYVSKTFGCSGQYEETTT
;
A
#
# COMPACT_ATOMS: atom_id res chain seq x y z
N MET A 1 52.70 -41.15 17.23
CA MET A 1 52.79 -39.72 17.57
C MET A 1 51.67 -39.03 16.80
N GLU A 2 50.50 -38.95 17.42
CA GLU A 2 49.30 -38.36 16.81
C GLU A 2 49.36 -36.83 16.93
N HIS A 3 49.08 -36.14 15.83
CA HIS A 3 48.98 -34.69 15.81
C HIS A 3 47.62 -34.24 16.34
N SER A 4 47.64 -33.52 17.47
CA SER A 4 46.51 -32.80 18.07
C SER A 4 45.79 -31.91 17.05
N ARG A 5 44.51 -32.19 16.79
CA ARG A 5 43.58 -31.24 16.18
C ARG A 5 42.92 -30.44 17.30
N GLN A 6 43.30 -29.17 17.43
CA GLN A 6 42.58 -28.20 18.24
C GLN A 6 41.22 -27.92 17.57
N SER A 7 40.12 -28.29 18.24
CA SER A 7 38.77 -27.84 17.88
C SER A 7 38.55 -26.45 18.46
N SER A 8 38.60 -25.45 17.59
CA SER A 8 38.12 -24.09 17.87
C SER A 8 36.60 -24.13 18.03
N LEU A 9 36.11 -23.75 19.20
CA LEU A 9 34.68 -23.62 19.49
C LEU A 9 34.07 -22.55 18.57
N ALA A 10 33.24 -22.97 17.61
CA ALA A 10 32.44 -22.07 16.80
C ALA A 10 31.35 -21.44 17.66
N GLN A 11 31.44 -20.13 17.90
CA GLN A 11 30.40 -19.33 18.53
C GLN A 11 29.14 -19.32 17.65
N PRO A 12 27.93 -19.35 18.24
CA PRO A 12 26.70 -19.19 17.47
C PRO A 12 26.57 -17.72 17.06
N HIS A 13 26.85 -17.41 15.81
CA HIS A 13 26.52 -16.11 15.24
C HIS A 13 24.98 -15.99 15.17
N GLY A 14 24.40 -15.20 16.08
CA GLY A 14 23.01 -14.78 15.99
C GLY A 14 22.85 -13.92 14.74
N SER A 15 22.13 -14.42 13.73
CA SER A 15 21.82 -13.63 12.55
C SER A 15 20.77 -12.57 12.89
N HIS A 16 21.10 -11.30 12.65
CA HIS A 16 20.19 -10.18 12.89
C HIS A 16 19.44 -9.85 11.60
N VAL A 17 18.11 -9.78 11.64
CA VAL A 17 17.28 -9.71 10.42
C VAL A 17 16.53 -8.40 10.35
N CYS A 18 16.65 -7.68 9.24
CA CYS A 18 15.94 -6.42 9.03
C CYS A 18 14.48 -6.66 8.59
N GLU A 19 13.54 -6.29 9.45
CA GLU A 19 12.10 -6.31 9.17
C GLU A 19 11.60 -5.08 8.40
N CYS A 20 12.44 -4.04 8.28
CA CYS A 20 12.10 -2.78 7.64
C CYS A 20 12.21 -2.79 6.10
N CYS A 21 12.66 -3.90 5.49
CA CYS A 21 12.94 -3.99 4.06
C CYS A 21 11.72 -4.51 3.25
N PRO A 22 11.27 -3.80 2.21
CA PRO A 22 10.12 -4.21 1.40
C PRO A 22 10.41 -5.41 0.45
N LYS A 23 11.67 -5.80 0.27
CA LYS A 23 12.08 -6.95 -0.54
C LYS A 23 13.10 -7.81 0.20
N LYS A 24 12.60 -8.91 0.78
CA LYS A 24 13.31 -9.93 1.57
C LYS A 24 14.08 -9.36 2.77
N PRO A 25 13.91 -9.92 3.97
CA PRO A 25 14.69 -9.50 5.13
C PRO A 25 16.17 -9.74 4.85
N LYS A 26 17.00 -8.69 4.89
CA LYS A 26 18.45 -8.87 4.86
C LYS A 26 18.89 -9.40 6.22
N GLN A 27 19.67 -10.47 6.22
CA GLN A 27 20.34 -10.97 7.40
C GLN A 27 21.71 -10.29 7.51
N PHE A 28 22.06 -9.88 8.71
CA PHE A 28 23.31 -9.24 9.10
C PHE A 28 24.00 -10.12 10.15
N GLU A 29 25.33 -10.11 10.14
CA GLU A 29 26.12 -10.95 11.06
C GLU A 29 26.28 -10.29 12.43
N SER A 30 26.00 -8.99 12.52
CA SER A 30 26.03 -8.22 13.76
C SER A 30 24.82 -7.28 13.92
N GLU A 31 24.45 -7.03 15.18
CA GLU A 31 23.47 -6.00 15.57
C GLU A 31 23.90 -4.60 15.10
N GLU A 32 25.19 -4.33 15.06
CA GLU A 32 25.75 -3.04 14.66
C GLU A 32 25.54 -2.75 13.17
N GLU A 33 25.74 -3.75 12.31
CA GLU A 33 25.46 -3.64 10.87
C GLU A 33 23.97 -3.47 10.59
N LEU A 34 23.11 -4.18 11.33
CA LEU A 34 21.67 -3.97 11.25
C LEU A 34 21.31 -2.52 11.64
N ARG A 35 21.87 -2.02 12.74
CA ARG A 35 21.63 -0.65 13.21
C ARG A 35 22.12 0.40 12.21
N LEU A 36 23.28 0.18 11.59
CA LEU A 36 23.79 1.04 10.51
C LEU A 36 22.85 1.02 9.30
N HIS A 37 22.44 -0.16 8.85
CA HIS A 37 21.49 -0.34 7.76
C HIS A 37 20.14 0.37 8.00
N GLU A 38 19.62 0.28 9.23
CA GLU A 38 18.39 0.96 9.63
C GLU A 38 18.56 2.49 9.74
N SER A 39 19.74 2.95 10.16
CA SER A 39 20.09 4.37 10.25
C SER A 39 20.35 5.03 8.88
N GLU A 40 20.83 4.28 7.89
CA GLU A 40 20.98 4.73 6.49
C GLU A 40 19.61 4.96 5.83
N LYS A 41 18.58 4.22 6.25
CA LYS A 41 17.22 4.34 5.72
C LYS A 41 16.39 5.31 6.54
N GLN A 42 16.70 6.58 6.37
CA GLN A 42 16.10 7.69 7.12
C GLN A 42 14.61 7.92 6.81
N TYR A 43 14.12 7.46 5.65
CA TYR A 43 12.77 7.75 5.19
C TYR A 43 11.82 6.60 5.52
N THR A 44 10.85 6.86 6.40
CA THR A 44 9.84 5.87 6.84
C THR A 44 8.55 6.01 6.02
N CYS A 45 7.86 4.89 5.79
CA CYS A 45 6.50 4.94 5.26
C CYS A 45 5.54 5.49 6.33
N ALA A 46 4.65 6.42 5.94
CA ALA A 46 3.63 6.97 6.85
C ALA A 46 2.53 5.96 7.24
N TYR A 47 2.45 4.81 6.56
CA TYR A 47 1.33 3.85 6.68
C TYR A 47 1.77 2.43 7.10
N CYS A 48 3.08 2.14 7.09
CA CYS A 48 3.60 0.81 7.43
C CYS A 48 5.03 0.94 8.01
N PRO A 49 5.63 -0.12 8.58
CA PRO A 49 6.95 -0.03 9.20
C PRO A 49 8.13 0.04 8.19
N ASN A 50 7.87 0.02 6.88
CA ASN A 50 8.93 0.00 5.87
C ASN A 50 9.78 1.28 5.86
N ARG A 51 11.08 1.09 5.63
CA ARG A 51 12.09 2.15 5.55
C ARG A 51 12.81 2.16 4.20
N PHE A 52 13.18 3.36 3.74
CA PHE A 52 13.76 3.64 2.43
C PHE A 52 14.99 4.55 2.57
N LYS A 53 15.93 4.40 1.62
CA LYS A 53 17.17 5.21 1.61
C LYS A 53 16.94 6.67 1.18
N ASN A 54 15.85 6.95 0.47
CA ASN A 54 15.52 8.30 0.04
C ASN A 54 14.00 8.54 0.01
N LYS A 55 13.63 9.82 -0.02
CA LYS A 55 12.24 10.28 -0.05
C LYS A 55 11.46 9.74 -1.24
N ASN A 56 12.06 9.77 -2.44
CA ASN A 56 11.40 9.35 -3.69
C ASN A 56 10.99 7.87 -3.65
N GLU A 57 11.80 6.99 -3.04
CA GLU A 57 11.45 5.59 -2.88
C GLU A 57 10.31 5.37 -1.88
N ALA A 58 10.32 6.13 -0.77
CA ALA A 58 9.23 6.11 0.21
C ALA A 58 7.92 6.62 -0.40
N GLU A 59 7.96 7.73 -1.16
CA GLU A 59 6.80 8.28 -1.87
C GLU A 59 6.28 7.31 -2.92
N ARG A 60 7.16 6.72 -3.74
CA ARG A 60 6.75 5.69 -4.73
C ARG A 60 6.07 4.51 -4.05
N HIS A 61 6.59 4.06 -2.91
CA HIS A 61 5.98 3.00 -2.12
C HIS A 61 4.62 3.42 -1.55
N GLN A 62 4.53 4.60 -0.96
CA GLN A 62 3.27 5.14 -0.43
C GLN A 62 2.22 5.26 -1.54
N ASN A 63 2.55 5.88 -2.68
CA ASN A 63 1.66 6.04 -3.83
C ASN A 63 1.20 4.70 -4.43
N SER A 64 2.08 3.70 -4.49
CA SER A 64 1.73 2.41 -5.10
C SER A 64 0.99 1.45 -4.18
N LEU A 65 1.18 1.53 -2.86
CA LEU A 65 0.63 0.55 -1.91
C LEU A 65 -0.37 1.11 -0.90
N HIS A 66 -0.28 2.39 -0.54
CA HIS A 66 -1.07 2.98 0.54
C HIS A 66 -2.00 4.08 0.04
N LEU A 67 -1.44 5.08 -0.64
CA LEU A 67 -2.16 6.20 -1.24
C LEU A 67 -2.79 5.81 -2.59
N ARG A 68 -3.26 4.57 -2.74
CA ARG A 68 -3.96 4.15 -3.96
C ARG A 68 -5.26 4.94 -4.05
N ARG A 69 -5.20 6.06 -4.79
CA ARG A 69 -6.30 7.02 -4.91
C ARG A 69 -7.53 6.41 -5.55
N HIS A 70 -7.35 5.37 -6.35
CA HIS A 70 -8.41 4.77 -7.14
C HIS A 70 -8.50 3.27 -6.90
N SER A 71 -9.73 2.78 -6.84
CA SER A 71 -10.06 1.37 -6.95
C SER A 71 -11.01 1.16 -8.11
N TRP A 72 -10.93 -0.01 -8.74
CA TRP A 72 -11.80 -0.43 -9.83
C TRP A 72 -12.72 -1.54 -9.35
N SER A 73 -14.01 -1.44 -9.69
CA SER A 73 -15.00 -2.47 -9.40
C SER A 73 -16.14 -2.39 -10.39
N CYS A 74 -16.69 -3.54 -10.80
CA CYS A 74 -17.90 -3.59 -11.61
C CYS A 74 -19.11 -2.96 -10.89
N ALA A 75 -19.09 -2.93 -9.55
CA ALA A 75 -20.11 -2.25 -8.74
C ALA A 75 -20.09 -0.71 -8.84
N ALA A 76 -19.12 -0.15 -9.55
CA ALA A 76 -19.08 1.28 -9.83
C ALA A 76 -19.99 1.69 -11.00
N LEU A 77 -20.33 0.76 -11.89
CA LEU A 77 -21.26 1.04 -12.99
C LEU A 77 -22.67 1.22 -12.44
N ALA A 78 -23.27 2.39 -12.72
CA ALA A 78 -24.60 2.77 -12.25
C ALA A 78 -25.75 2.10 -13.04
N GLY A 79 -25.44 1.21 -13.98
CA GLY A 79 -26.42 0.51 -14.81
C GLY A 79 -25.87 0.18 -16.20
N VAL A 80 -26.74 -0.32 -17.07
CA VAL A 80 -26.43 -0.69 -18.46
C VAL A 80 -25.88 0.52 -19.22
N GLU A 81 -26.44 1.71 -19.01
CA GLU A 81 -26.07 2.94 -19.72
C GLU A 81 -24.59 3.30 -19.52
N ALA A 82 -24.07 3.12 -18.31
CA ALA A 82 -22.69 3.44 -17.95
C ALA A 82 -21.65 2.53 -18.62
N ALA A 83 -22.08 1.39 -19.20
CA ALA A 83 -21.20 0.50 -19.94
C ALA A 83 -21.00 0.95 -21.41
N PHE A 84 -21.78 1.92 -21.89
CA PHE A 84 -21.68 2.44 -23.26
C PHE A 84 -21.15 3.87 -23.26
N HIS A 85 -20.46 4.24 -24.34
CA HIS A 85 -20.00 5.60 -24.55
C HIS A 85 -20.18 5.99 -26.00
N THR A 86 -20.40 7.28 -26.26
CA THR A 86 -20.54 7.78 -27.63
C THR A 86 -19.26 7.54 -28.43
N SER A 87 -19.42 7.12 -29.68
CA SER A 87 -18.29 6.91 -30.58
C SER A 87 -17.59 8.24 -30.88
N PRO A 88 -16.25 8.32 -30.74
CA PRO A 88 -15.49 9.53 -31.09
C PRO A 88 -15.50 9.81 -32.60
N ASN A 89 -15.93 8.86 -33.43
CA ASN A 89 -16.01 9.02 -34.88
C ASN A 89 -17.20 9.86 -35.33
N GLY A 90 -18.12 10.26 -34.43
CA GLY A 90 -19.25 11.13 -34.77
C GLY A 90 -20.28 10.50 -35.71
N ASN A 91 -20.28 9.17 -35.83
CA ASN A 91 -21.18 8.38 -36.68
C ASN A 91 -22.57 8.15 -36.06
N GLY A 92 -22.88 8.77 -34.92
CA GLY A 92 -24.16 8.59 -34.23
C GLY A 92 -24.34 7.19 -33.62
N THR A 93 -23.26 6.47 -33.35
CA THR A 93 -23.30 5.19 -32.62
C THR A 93 -22.69 5.33 -31.22
N ASP A 94 -23.14 4.47 -30.31
CA ASP A 94 -22.49 4.24 -29.04
C ASP A 94 -21.70 2.94 -29.10
N VAL A 95 -20.64 2.86 -28.33
CA VAL A 95 -19.70 1.74 -28.31
C VAL A 95 -19.79 1.06 -26.96
N CYS A 96 -19.88 -0.28 -26.96
CA CYS A 96 -19.82 -1.08 -25.74
C CYS A 96 -18.41 -1.03 -25.14
N GLY A 97 -18.30 -0.64 -23.88
CA GLY A 97 -17.02 -0.53 -23.16
C GLY A 97 -16.35 -1.88 -22.88
N TYR A 98 -17.06 -3.00 -22.96
CA TYR A 98 -16.48 -4.33 -22.76
C TYR A 98 -15.85 -4.89 -24.04
N CYS A 99 -16.50 -4.75 -25.20
CA CYS A 99 -16.09 -5.41 -26.44
C CYS A 99 -15.81 -4.49 -27.63
N GLY A 100 -16.22 -3.23 -27.57
CA GLY A 100 -16.07 -2.29 -28.67
C GLY A 100 -17.12 -2.40 -29.78
N GLU A 101 -18.15 -3.24 -29.61
CA GLU A 101 -19.25 -3.31 -30.58
C GLU A 101 -20.03 -1.99 -30.63
N GLU A 102 -20.39 -1.57 -31.85
CA GLU A 102 -21.12 -0.33 -32.10
C GLU A 102 -22.64 -0.59 -32.12
N PHE A 103 -23.39 0.32 -31.51
CA PHE A 103 -24.84 0.30 -31.40
C PHE A 103 -25.40 1.61 -31.93
N SER A 104 -26.39 1.53 -32.82
CA SER A 104 -27.04 2.73 -33.36
C SER A 104 -27.73 3.54 -32.26
N ASN A 105 -27.80 4.85 -32.47
CA ASN A 105 -28.70 5.74 -31.75
C ASN A 105 -29.95 6.04 -32.59
N PRO A 106 -31.15 6.21 -31.98
CA PRO A 106 -31.42 6.26 -30.54
C PRO A 106 -31.21 4.91 -29.82
N PRO A 107 -30.84 4.94 -28.52
CA PRO A 107 -30.45 3.75 -27.79
C PRO A 107 -31.64 2.78 -27.60
N GLN A 108 -31.46 1.55 -28.07
CA GLN A 108 -32.35 0.41 -27.79
C GLN A 108 -31.82 -0.32 -26.55
N TRP A 109 -32.31 0.07 -25.38
CA TRP A 109 -31.76 -0.38 -24.08
C TRP A 109 -32.01 -1.85 -23.79
N ASP A 110 -33.09 -2.43 -24.30
CA ASP A 110 -33.40 -3.86 -24.24
C ASP A 110 -32.31 -4.69 -24.94
N ILE A 111 -31.93 -4.32 -26.17
CA ILE A 111 -30.88 -5.00 -26.93
C ILE A 111 -29.52 -4.82 -26.26
N ARG A 112 -29.22 -3.60 -25.76
CA ARG A 112 -27.97 -3.31 -25.07
C ARG A 112 -27.84 -4.07 -23.75
N ALA A 113 -28.93 -4.15 -22.97
CA ALA A 113 -28.98 -4.95 -21.74
C ALA A 113 -28.80 -6.44 -22.03
N GLU A 114 -29.50 -6.96 -23.04
CA GLU A 114 -29.37 -8.37 -23.44
C GLU A 114 -27.95 -8.69 -23.90
N HIS A 115 -27.32 -7.81 -24.68
CA HIS A 115 -25.91 -7.93 -25.08
C HIS A 115 -24.99 -8.01 -23.85
N LEU A 116 -25.15 -7.10 -22.88
CA LEU A 116 -24.33 -7.09 -21.66
C LEU A 116 -24.55 -8.37 -20.82
N ASN A 117 -25.79 -8.85 -20.71
CA ASN A 117 -26.11 -10.05 -19.94
C ASN A 117 -25.56 -11.31 -20.63
N GLN A 118 -25.80 -11.48 -21.93
CA GLN A 118 -25.41 -12.68 -22.66
C GLN A 118 -23.91 -12.75 -22.95
N LYS A 119 -23.32 -11.66 -23.49
CA LYS A 119 -21.90 -11.67 -23.89
C LYS A 119 -20.97 -11.37 -22.72
N HIS A 120 -21.40 -10.49 -21.83
CA HIS A 120 -20.53 -9.97 -20.77
C HIS A 120 -20.93 -10.42 -19.37
N LYS A 121 -21.99 -11.21 -19.19
CA LYS A 121 -22.43 -11.69 -17.86
C LYS A 121 -22.55 -10.53 -16.87
N PHE A 122 -23.11 -9.43 -17.33
CA PHE A 122 -23.20 -8.20 -16.56
C PHE A 122 -24.00 -8.43 -15.28
N GLY A 123 -23.46 -7.96 -14.15
CA GLY A 123 -24.06 -8.18 -12.82
C GLY A 123 -23.83 -9.56 -12.20
N GLU A 124 -23.29 -10.55 -12.91
CA GLU A 124 -23.07 -11.91 -12.37
C GLU A 124 -21.74 -12.08 -11.62
N CYS A 125 -20.83 -11.11 -11.70
CA CYS A 125 -19.56 -11.17 -11.01
C CYS A 125 -19.68 -10.76 -9.53
N ASN A 126 -18.68 -11.09 -8.72
CA ASN A 126 -18.62 -10.62 -7.34
C ASN A 126 -18.44 -9.09 -7.30
N LEU A 127 -19.54 -8.36 -7.13
CA LEU A 127 -19.60 -6.91 -7.05
C LEU A 127 -18.82 -6.32 -5.86
N ALA A 128 -18.59 -7.10 -4.80
CA ALA A 128 -17.74 -6.68 -3.69
C ALA A 128 -16.24 -6.72 -4.04
N LYS A 129 -15.86 -7.35 -5.16
CA LYS A 129 -14.47 -7.44 -5.58
C LYS A 129 -13.96 -6.06 -6.03
N LYS A 130 -12.95 -5.59 -5.32
CA LYS A 130 -12.19 -4.37 -5.66
C LYS A 130 -10.82 -4.75 -6.21
N PHE A 131 -10.42 -4.04 -7.25
CA PHE A 131 -9.09 -4.10 -7.82
C PHE A 131 -8.40 -2.78 -7.57
N PHE A 132 -7.16 -2.83 -7.15
CA PHE A 132 -6.37 -1.63 -6.85
C PHE A 132 -5.29 -1.37 -7.89
N ARG A 133 -5.38 -2.10 -9.01
CA ARG A 133 -4.50 -2.02 -10.16
C ARG A 133 -5.34 -2.22 -11.42
N ALA A 134 -5.24 -1.28 -12.35
CA ALA A 134 -5.96 -1.32 -13.62
C ALA A 134 -5.68 -2.60 -14.41
N ASP A 135 -4.45 -3.09 -14.42
CA ASP A 135 -4.09 -4.31 -15.16
C ASP A 135 -4.78 -5.57 -14.61
N HIS A 136 -4.90 -5.70 -13.29
CA HIS A 136 -5.65 -6.79 -12.66
C HIS A 136 -7.16 -6.66 -12.95
N PHE A 137 -7.68 -5.44 -12.98
CA PHE A 137 -9.08 -5.19 -13.34
C PHE A 137 -9.36 -5.56 -14.80
N ARG A 138 -8.51 -5.16 -15.75
CA ARG A 138 -8.60 -5.57 -17.16
C ARG A 138 -8.55 -7.08 -17.31
N GLN A 139 -7.68 -7.75 -16.55
CA GLN A 139 -7.64 -9.21 -16.53
C GLN A 139 -8.97 -9.80 -16.07
N HIS A 140 -9.60 -9.22 -15.05
CA HIS A 140 -10.93 -9.64 -14.61
C HIS A 140 -11.99 -9.43 -15.68
N LEU A 141 -12.03 -8.26 -16.34
CA LEU A 141 -12.94 -8.01 -17.46
C LEU A 141 -12.77 -9.07 -18.56
N LYS A 142 -11.53 -9.41 -18.91
CA LYS A 142 -11.23 -10.42 -19.92
C LYS A 142 -11.75 -11.81 -19.55
N HIS A 143 -11.51 -12.27 -18.31
CA HIS A 143 -11.82 -13.65 -17.93
C HIS A 143 -13.24 -13.85 -17.37
N SER A 144 -13.84 -12.82 -16.78
CA SER A 144 -15.16 -12.90 -16.16
C SER A 144 -16.26 -12.32 -17.06
N HIS A 145 -15.92 -11.32 -17.86
CA HIS A 145 -16.88 -10.59 -18.70
C HIS A 145 -16.57 -10.71 -20.19
N ALA A 146 -15.70 -11.64 -20.62
CA ALA A 146 -15.28 -11.77 -22.02
C ALA A 146 -14.85 -10.44 -22.67
N GLY A 147 -14.31 -9.52 -21.86
CA GLY A 147 -13.91 -8.19 -22.32
C GLY A 147 -12.69 -8.26 -23.23
N THR A 148 -12.65 -7.38 -24.22
CA THR A 148 -11.55 -7.27 -25.18
C THR A 148 -10.83 -5.94 -25.01
N SER A 149 -9.54 -5.94 -25.35
CA SER A 149 -8.71 -4.73 -25.30
C SER A 149 -8.76 -3.99 -26.64
N GLY A 150 -9.00 -2.69 -26.59
CA GLY A 150 -9.10 -1.82 -27.76
C GLY A 150 -9.09 -0.35 -27.39
N LYS A 151 -9.47 0.52 -28.32
CA LYS A 151 -9.51 1.98 -28.09
C LYS A 151 -10.53 2.38 -27.01
N TRP A 152 -11.59 1.59 -26.84
CA TRP A 152 -12.67 1.80 -25.85
C TRP A 152 -12.30 1.39 -24.42
N THR A 153 -11.25 0.58 -24.22
CA THR A 153 -10.98 -0.05 -22.91
C THR A 153 -10.79 0.94 -21.77
N ASN A 154 -10.19 2.10 -22.04
CA ASN A 154 -10.00 3.14 -21.03
C ASN A 154 -11.34 3.76 -20.57
N MET A 155 -12.36 3.78 -21.43
CA MET A 155 -13.67 4.36 -21.07
C MET A 155 -14.36 3.51 -20.01
N LEU A 156 -14.40 2.19 -20.20
CA LEU A 156 -14.98 1.27 -19.20
C LEU A 156 -14.16 1.25 -17.92
N GLU A 157 -12.83 1.28 -18.03
CA GLU A 157 -11.95 1.36 -16.86
C GLU A 157 -12.25 2.60 -16.01
N ASN A 158 -12.35 3.77 -16.64
CA ASN A 158 -12.67 5.02 -15.96
C ASN A 158 -14.08 4.99 -15.36
N ALA A 159 -15.07 4.45 -16.08
CA ALA A 159 -16.43 4.30 -15.57
C ALA A 159 -16.51 3.36 -14.35
N CYS A 160 -15.59 2.38 -14.27
CA CYS A 160 -15.50 1.45 -13.14
C CYS A 160 -14.63 1.96 -11.99
N MET A 161 -14.05 3.16 -12.10
CA MET A 161 -13.08 3.70 -11.14
C MET A 161 -13.80 4.50 -10.05
N LYS A 162 -13.41 4.28 -8.78
CA LYS A 162 -13.85 5.06 -7.63
C LYS A 162 -12.66 5.62 -6.87
N ASP A 163 -12.81 6.84 -6.36
CA ASP A 163 -11.87 7.42 -5.42
C ASP A 163 -11.98 6.72 -4.06
N GLU A 164 -10.85 6.27 -3.52
CA GLU A 164 -10.77 5.70 -2.17
C GLU A 164 -10.20 6.79 -1.24
N PRO A 165 -10.82 7.01 -0.06
CA PRO A 165 -10.29 7.98 0.89
C PRO A 165 -8.87 7.59 1.33
N PRO A 166 -7.97 8.57 1.55
CA PRO A 166 -6.61 8.28 1.99
C PRO A 166 -6.63 7.45 3.27
N PRO A 167 -5.81 6.39 3.38
CA PRO A 167 -5.68 5.66 4.63
C PRO A 167 -5.17 6.60 5.73
N GLU A 168 -5.58 6.36 6.98
CA GLU A 168 -5.10 7.15 8.10
C GLU A 168 -3.59 6.94 8.30
N LYS A 169 -2.87 8.04 8.49
CA LYS A 169 -1.43 7.98 8.78
C LYS A 169 -1.23 7.30 10.12
N ARG A 170 -0.26 6.39 10.19
CA ARG A 170 0.14 5.79 11.47
C ARG A 170 0.63 6.90 12.38
N ALA A 171 0.05 7.00 13.58
CA ALA A 171 0.53 7.93 14.59
C ALA A 171 2.02 7.69 14.81
N ALA A 172 2.82 8.73 14.63
CA ALA A 172 4.25 8.66 14.88
C ALA A 172 4.45 8.38 16.37
N THR A 173 4.78 7.14 16.72
CA THR A 173 5.36 6.86 18.04
C THR A 173 6.67 7.62 18.07
N LYS A 174 6.71 8.71 18.83
CA LYS A 174 7.91 9.52 19.05
C LYS A 174 8.98 8.60 19.64
N ARG A 175 9.83 8.00 18.80
CA ARG A 175 11.13 7.52 19.28
C ARG A 175 11.93 8.77 19.57
N LEU A 176 12.17 9.00 20.86
CA LEU A 176 13.09 10.03 21.33
C LEU A 176 14.39 9.94 20.53
N PRO A 177 14.98 11.08 20.12
CA PRO A 177 16.27 11.06 19.44
C PRO A 177 17.28 10.40 20.37
N MET A 178 18.00 9.37 19.88
CA MET A 178 19.22 8.92 20.55
C MET A 178 20.26 10.02 20.34
N ASP A 179 20.34 10.93 21.31
CA ASP A 179 21.33 11.99 21.34
C ASP A 179 22.74 11.40 21.39
N ARG A 180 23.52 11.86 20.43
CA ARG A 180 24.91 11.54 20.22
C ARG A 180 25.74 12.47 21.11
N ALA A 181 26.00 12.07 22.35
CA ALA A 181 26.98 12.74 23.21
C ALA A 181 27.61 11.76 24.21
N HIS A 182 28.69 11.11 23.79
CA HIS A 182 29.71 10.58 24.70
C HIS A 182 30.95 11.46 24.52
N GLN A 183 31.15 12.44 25.40
CA GLN A 183 32.48 12.82 25.85
C GLN A 183 32.40 13.72 27.09
N ILE A 184 33.26 13.40 28.07
CA ILE A 184 33.93 14.30 29.02
C ILE A 184 33.34 14.38 30.45
N THR A 185 33.89 13.46 31.26
CA THR A 185 34.46 13.62 32.62
C THR A 185 33.56 13.89 33.83
N GLN A 186 33.71 12.97 34.79
CA GLN A 186 33.60 13.14 36.25
C GLN A 186 34.04 14.53 36.73
N VAL A 187 33.39 15.09 37.76
CA VAL A 187 33.96 15.31 39.12
C VAL A 187 32.79 15.57 40.10
N TYR A 188 32.83 14.84 41.23
CA TYR A 188 32.27 15.09 42.57
C TYR A 188 31.51 16.40 42.88
N VAL A 189 30.44 16.33 43.68
CA VAL A 189 30.45 16.47 45.16
C VAL A 189 29.00 16.48 45.69
N SER A 190 28.81 15.64 46.71
CA SER A 190 27.75 15.49 47.70
C SER A 190 27.15 16.77 48.29
N LYS A 191 25.87 16.73 48.69
CA LYS A 191 25.28 17.32 49.93
C LYS A 191 23.76 17.08 49.94
N THR A 192 23.24 16.09 50.68
CA THR A 192 22.80 16.08 52.10
C THR A 192 21.42 16.69 52.35
N PHE A 193 20.52 15.87 52.93
CA PHE A 193 19.47 16.17 53.94
C PHE A 193 18.42 17.27 53.62
N GLY A 194 17.13 17.18 53.98
CA GLY A 194 16.38 16.24 54.80
C GLY A 194 14.93 16.72 55.00
N CYS A 195 14.06 15.79 55.37
CA CYS A 195 12.99 15.85 56.40
C CYS A 195 11.84 16.90 56.35
N SER A 196 10.61 16.35 56.26
CA SER A 196 9.39 16.59 57.11
C SER A 196 8.68 17.95 57.23
N GLY A 197 7.34 17.89 57.14
CA GLY A 197 6.34 18.85 57.65
C GLY A 197 5.05 18.76 56.81
N GLN A 198 4.05 17.91 57.10
CA GLN A 198 2.93 18.06 58.07
C GLN A 198 2.21 19.42 58.05
N TYR A 199 0.91 19.41 57.70
CA TYR A 199 -0.30 19.86 58.44
C TYR A 199 -1.44 20.07 57.41
N GLU A 200 -2.52 19.29 57.40
CA GLU A 200 -3.77 19.33 58.21
C GLU A 200 -4.86 20.30 57.72
N GLU A 201 -6.08 19.78 57.88
CA GLU A 201 -7.36 20.10 57.28
C GLU A 201 -7.98 21.42 57.76
N THR A 202 -8.83 22.03 56.93
CA THR A 202 -10.03 22.73 57.43
C THR A 202 -11.18 22.60 56.45
N THR A 203 -12.21 21.95 56.93
CA THR A 203 -13.57 21.81 56.38
C THR A 203 -14.30 23.15 56.44
N THR A 204 -15.10 23.44 55.42
CA THR A 204 -16.40 24.12 55.55
C THR A 204 -17.34 23.50 54.55
#